data_AF-A0A3D2B761-F1
#
_entry.id   AF-A0A3D2B761-F1
#
_cell.length_a   1.000
_cell.length_b   1.000
_cell.length_c   1.000
_cell.angle_alpha   90.00
_cell.angle_beta   90.00
_cell.angle_gamma   90.00
#
_symmetry.space_group_name_H-M   'P 1'
#
loop_
_entity.id
_entity.type
_entity.pdbx_description
1 polymer ?
#
loop_
_entity_poly.entity_id
_entity_poly.type
_entity_poly.pdbx_seq_one_letter_code
_entity_poly.pdbx_strand_id
1 'polypeptide(L)'
;MRNLSLQEIHEQCLNTTQKIIQGFGWGSIVVSALSQTDKNYLHKESDNAVLNWRWGMEHYHGSANDDGILDISLKSTKANDPGALHAAIICKYDARREEFAICMLENLITDEHSALTGNVFIIALVYSTIFCSMMELEDVVIENLLEEIKPRY
;
A
#
# COMPACT_ATOMS: atom_id res chain seq x y z
N MET A 1 27.50 -4.11 4.22
CA MET A 1 26.22 -3.36 4.27
C MET A 1 25.65 -3.52 5.66
N ARG A 2 24.99 -2.50 6.24
CA ARG A 2 24.22 -2.73 7.47
C ARG A 2 23.02 -3.60 7.08
N ASN A 3 22.84 -4.74 7.74
CA ASN A 3 21.65 -5.56 7.56
C ASN A 3 20.48 -4.79 8.20
N LEU A 4 19.78 -4.00 7.39
CA LEU A 4 18.52 -3.38 7.80
C LEU A 4 17.47 -4.48 7.97
N SER A 5 16.61 -4.33 8.97
CA SER A 5 15.39 -5.11 9.10
C SER A 5 14.41 -4.76 7.97
N LEU A 6 13.49 -5.68 7.65
CA LEU A 6 12.45 -5.42 6.64
C LEU A 6 11.59 -4.21 7.02
N GLN A 7 11.34 -3.99 8.31
CA GLN A 7 10.67 -2.80 8.81
C GLN A 7 11.44 -1.51 8.49
N GLU A 8 12.76 -1.48 8.70
CA GLU A 8 13.57 -0.30 8.36
C GLU A 8 13.62 -0.06 6.84
N ILE A 9 13.64 -1.13 6.04
CA ILE A 9 13.56 -1.04 4.57
C ILE A 9 12.19 -0.47 4.16
N HIS A 10 11.11 -0.96 4.74
CA HIS A 10 9.75 -0.47 4.51
C HIS A 10 9.65 1.04 4.79
N GLU A 11 10.14 1.49 5.95
CA GLU A 11 10.15 2.90 6.33
C GLU A 11 11.00 3.76 5.38
N GLN A 12 12.15 3.26 4.94
CA GLN A 12 12.97 3.95 3.94
C GLN A 12 12.28 4.03 2.57
N CYS A 13 11.56 2.98 2.17
CA CYS A 13 10.78 2.96 0.94
C CYS A 13 9.63 3.98 0.99
N LEU A 14 8.89 4.05 2.11
CA LEU A 14 7.83 5.05 2.31
C LEU A 14 8.38 6.48 2.20
N ASN A 15 9.48 6.76 2.91
CA ASN A 15 10.12 8.08 2.92
C ASN A 15 10.66 8.48 1.54
N THR A 16 11.22 7.53 0.79
CA THR A 16 11.76 7.77 -0.55
C THR A 16 10.62 7.96 -1.56
N THR A 17 9.57 7.15 -1.47
CA THR A 17 8.34 7.28 -2.26
C THR A 17 7.76 8.68 -2.08
N GLN A 18 7.62 9.14 -0.83
CA GLN A 18 7.13 10.48 -0.52
C GLN A 18 7.92 11.59 -1.25
N LYS A 19 9.27 11.50 -1.27
CA LYS A 19 10.14 12.48 -1.94
C LYS A 19 9.97 12.44 -3.46
N ILE A 20 9.86 11.25 -4.05
CA ILE A 20 9.69 11.09 -5.50
C ILE A 20 8.35 11.68 -5.94
N ILE A 21 7.26 11.34 -5.25
CA ILE A 21 5.93 11.82 -5.64
C ILE A 21 5.77 13.34 -5.44
N GLN A 22 6.50 13.92 -4.47
CA GLN A 22 6.62 15.38 -4.35
C GLN A 22 7.29 15.99 -5.58
N GLY A 23 8.32 15.34 -6.12
CA GLY A 23 8.97 15.72 -7.38
C GLY A 23 8.03 15.66 -8.59
N PHE A 24 7.01 14.81 -8.58
CA PHE A 24 5.96 14.75 -9.60
C PHE A 24 4.87 15.83 -9.43
N GLY A 25 4.98 16.71 -8.42
CA GLY A 25 3.98 17.73 -8.11
C GLY A 25 2.80 17.22 -7.27
N TRP A 26 2.86 15.98 -6.75
CA TRP A 26 1.81 15.40 -5.90
C TRP A 26 2.04 15.65 -4.41
N GLY A 27 2.58 16.83 -4.07
CA GLY A 27 2.97 17.18 -2.70
C GLY A 27 1.81 17.28 -1.69
N SER A 28 0.56 17.22 -2.14
CA SER A 28 -0.61 17.10 -1.25
C SER A 28 -0.88 15.67 -0.79
N ILE A 29 -0.17 14.67 -1.33
CA ILE A 29 -0.30 13.27 -0.92
C ILE A 29 0.75 12.96 0.16
N VAL A 30 0.28 12.43 1.27
CA VAL A 30 1.09 11.90 2.36
C VAL A 30 1.13 10.38 2.24
N VAL A 31 2.34 9.82 2.26
CA VAL A 31 2.62 8.38 2.22
C VAL A 31 3.13 7.92 3.59
N SER A 32 2.47 6.93 4.18
CA SER A 32 2.85 6.35 5.49
C SER A 32 2.40 4.90 5.59
N ALA A 33 2.84 4.14 6.59
CA ALA A 33 2.20 2.85 6.91
C ALA A 33 0.76 3.05 7.42
N LEU A 34 -0.12 2.06 7.28
CA LEU A 34 -1.46 2.09 7.87
C LEU A 34 -1.33 2.12 9.39
N SER A 35 -1.97 3.12 10.01
CA SER A 35 -2.15 3.15 11.45
C SER A 35 -3.15 2.07 11.90
N GLN A 36 -3.19 1.76 13.19
CA GLN A 36 -4.20 0.85 13.72
C GLN A 36 -5.64 1.34 13.45
N THR A 37 -5.85 2.66 13.45
CA THR A 37 -7.14 3.27 13.09
C THR A 37 -7.50 2.98 11.64
N ASP A 38 -6.54 3.12 10.71
CA ASP A 38 -6.74 2.83 9.30
C ASP A 38 -7.05 1.34 9.09
N LYS A 39 -6.30 0.44 9.74
CA LYS A 39 -6.54 -1.02 9.70
C LYS A 39 -7.93 -1.38 10.23
N ASN A 40 -8.34 -0.78 11.35
CA ASN A 40 -9.67 -0.99 11.92
C ASN A 40 -10.80 -0.45 11.02
N TYR A 41 -10.55 0.65 10.30
CA TYR A 41 -11.48 1.21 9.33
C TYR A 41 -11.67 0.25 8.14
N LEU A 42 -10.57 -0.21 7.55
CA LEU A 42 -10.59 -1.18 6.44
C LEU A 42 -11.25 -2.51 6.83
N HIS A 43 -11.05 -2.98 8.06
CA HIS A 43 -11.65 -4.22 8.55
C HIS A 43 -13.18 -4.14 8.74
N LYS A 44 -13.74 -2.96 9.02
CA LYS A 44 -15.17 -2.79 9.32
C LYS A 44 -16.07 -2.69 8.08
N GLU A 45 -15.51 -2.94 6.89
CA GLU A 45 -16.07 -2.62 5.58
C GLU A 45 -16.26 -1.10 5.43
N SER A 46 -15.49 -0.50 4.52
CA SER A 46 -15.66 0.89 4.13
C SER A 46 -16.81 0.95 3.12
N ASP A 47 -17.81 1.79 3.38
CA ASP A 47 -18.96 1.99 2.48
C ASP A 47 -18.55 2.39 1.04
N ASN A 48 -17.33 2.92 0.88
CA ASN A 48 -16.80 3.38 -0.40
C ASN A 48 -15.79 2.40 -1.03
N ALA A 49 -15.51 1.27 -0.39
CA ALA A 49 -14.60 0.27 -0.92
C ALA A 49 -15.30 -0.70 -1.88
N VAL A 50 -14.68 -0.95 -3.02
CA VAL A 50 -15.03 -1.98 -3.98
C VAL A 50 -14.32 -3.30 -3.64
N LEU A 51 -13.08 -3.25 -3.14
CA LEU A 51 -12.36 -4.45 -2.72
C LEU A 51 -12.83 -4.94 -1.34
N ASN A 52 -12.76 -6.27 -1.13
CA ASN A 52 -13.04 -6.88 0.17
C ASN A 52 -11.86 -6.66 1.13
N TRP A 53 -11.75 -5.44 1.68
CA TRP A 53 -10.70 -5.07 2.62
C TRP A 53 -10.78 -5.82 3.94
N ARG A 54 -11.96 -6.28 4.36
CA ARG A 54 -12.07 -7.15 5.52
C ARG A 54 -11.28 -8.44 5.31
N TRP A 55 -11.53 -9.13 4.20
CA TRP A 55 -10.75 -10.31 3.82
C TRP A 55 -9.27 -9.95 3.69
N GLY A 56 -8.95 -8.81 3.07
CA GLY A 56 -7.57 -8.33 2.93
C GLY A 56 -6.84 -8.15 4.26
N MET A 57 -7.48 -7.53 5.25
CA MET A 57 -6.93 -7.34 6.59
C MET A 57 -6.83 -8.64 7.38
N GLU A 58 -7.71 -9.61 7.14
CA GLU A 58 -7.65 -10.95 7.75
C GLU A 58 -6.54 -11.81 7.09
N HIS A 59 -6.39 -11.72 5.77
CA HIS A 59 -5.45 -12.53 4.98
C HIS A 59 -4.01 -11.99 5.03
N TYR A 60 -3.83 -10.68 4.83
CA TYR A 60 -2.55 -9.99 4.88
C TYR A 60 -2.35 -9.28 6.23
N HIS A 61 -2.59 -9.99 7.33
CA HIS A 61 -2.28 -9.50 8.66
C HIS A 61 -0.78 -9.70 8.96
N GLY A 62 -0.24 -8.88 9.86
CA GLY A 62 1.15 -9.05 10.31
C GLY A 62 1.99 -7.78 10.23
N SER A 63 3.31 -8.00 10.28
CA SER A 63 4.33 -6.95 10.18
C SER A 63 5.32 -7.21 9.04
N ALA A 64 6.09 -6.19 8.66
CA ALA A 64 7.14 -6.34 7.65
C ALA A 64 8.19 -7.38 8.07
N ASN A 65 8.54 -7.45 9.35
CA ASN A 65 9.59 -8.34 9.85
C ASN A 65 9.14 -9.78 9.99
N ASP A 66 7.90 -10.00 10.44
CA ASP A 66 7.42 -11.34 10.79
C ASP A 66 6.76 -12.04 9.59
N ASP A 67 6.02 -11.27 8.79
CA ASP A 67 5.11 -11.80 7.78
C ASP A 67 5.41 -11.26 6.36
N GLY A 68 6.35 -10.32 6.24
CA GLY A 68 6.68 -9.67 4.98
C GLY A 68 5.58 -8.75 4.47
N ILE A 69 4.62 -8.35 5.31
CA ILE A 69 3.51 -7.48 4.94
C ILE A 69 3.96 -6.02 4.97
N LEU A 70 3.74 -5.32 3.86
CA LEU A 70 4.20 -3.96 3.60
C LEU A 70 2.99 -3.11 3.26
N ASP A 71 2.34 -2.57 4.29
CA ASP A 71 1.11 -1.82 4.14
C ASP A 71 1.36 -0.31 3.99
N ILE A 72 0.57 0.34 3.13
CA ILE A 72 0.74 1.74 2.77
C ILE A 72 -0.61 2.44 2.83
N SER A 73 -0.64 3.52 3.61
CA SER A 73 -1.69 4.52 3.63
C SER A 73 -1.31 5.69 2.72
N LEU A 74 -2.30 6.20 1.99
CA LEU A 74 -2.21 7.46 1.28
C LEU A 74 -3.31 8.39 1.79
N LYS A 75 -2.91 9.59 2.18
CA LYS A 75 -3.82 10.63 2.66
C LYS A 75 -3.62 11.92 1.86
N SER A 76 -4.69 12.65 1.58
CA SER A 76 -4.60 13.94 0.90
C SER A 76 -4.78 15.10 1.87
N THR A 77 -3.81 16.02 1.92
CA THR A 77 -3.92 17.26 2.74
C THR A 77 -4.94 18.25 2.20
N LYS A 78 -5.46 18.02 0.98
CA LYS A 78 -6.47 18.85 0.31
C LYS A 78 -7.88 18.26 0.33
N ALA A 79 -8.05 17.04 0.85
CA ALA A 79 -9.37 16.43 0.97
C ALA A 79 -10.18 17.08 2.10
N ASN A 80 -11.49 16.82 2.10
CA ASN A 80 -12.42 17.34 3.10
C ASN A 80 -12.05 16.91 4.53
N ASP A 81 -11.55 15.69 4.71
CA ASP A 81 -10.96 15.21 5.96
C ASP A 81 -9.50 14.74 5.75
N PRO A 82 -8.51 15.64 5.91
CA PRO A 82 -7.10 15.30 5.71
C PRO A 82 -6.55 14.18 6.59
N GLY A 83 -7.21 13.89 7.73
CA GLY A 83 -6.80 12.83 8.66
C GLY A 83 -7.29 11.45 8.25
N ALA A 84 -8.32 11.37 7.40
CA ALA A 84 -8.91 10.13 6.93
C ALA A 84 -7.98 9.36 5.98
N LEU A 85 -8.20 8.05 5.91
CA LEU A 85 -7.59 7.20 4.91
C LEU A 85 -8.27 7.46 3.56
N HIS A 86 -7.48 7.80 2.53
CA HIS A 86 -8.01 8.14 1.21
C HIS A 86 -7.68 7.08 0.16
N ALA A 87 -6.56 6.38 0.31
CA ALA A 87 -6.26 5.17 -0.45
C ALA A 87 -5.37 4.25 0.39
N ALA A 88 -5.43 2.96 0.09
CA ALA A 88 -4.64 1.93 0.76
C ALA A 88 -3.98 1.00 -0.27
N ILE A 89 -2.77 0.55 0.03
CA ILE A 89 -2.03 -0.45 -0.74
C ILE A 89 -1.50 -1.50 0.25
N ILE A 90 -1.59 -2.77 -0.10
CA ILE A 90 -0.91 -3.87 0.58
C ILE A 90 0.04 -4.50 -0.41
N CYS A 91 1.32 -4.58 -0.02
CA CYS A 91 2.31 -5.39 -0.70
C CYS A 91 2.79 -6.52 0.22
N LYS A 92 3.37 -7.56 -0.37
CA LYS A 92 3.97 -8.67 0.35
C LYS A 92 5.34 -9.00 -0.22
N TYR A 93 6.30 -9.26 0.66
CA TYR A 93 7.59 -9.82 0.32
C TYR A 93 7.71 -11.24 0.88
N ASP A 94 7.91 -12.23 0.02
CA ASP A 94 8.22 -13.61 0.42
C ASP A 94 9.72 -13.87 0.28
N ALA A 95 10.43 -13.79 1.40
CA ALA A 95 11.87 -14.02 1.46
C ALA A 95 12.31 -15.44 1.04
N ARG A 96 11.41 -16.43 1.07
CA ARG A 96 11.75 -17.81 0.62
C ARG A 96 11.69 -17.95 -0.89
N ARG A 97 10.85 -17.15 -1.52
CA ARG A 97 10.66 -17.14 -2.98
C ARG A 97 11.40 -15.99 -3.66
N GLU A 98 11.95 -15.07 -2.89
CA GLU A 98 12.55 -13.82 -3.38
C GLU A 98 11.54 -13.06 -4.27
N GLU A 99 10.29 -12.99 -3.81
CA GLU A 99 9.18 -12.46 -4.58
C GLU A 99 8.55 -11.26 -3.87
N PHE A 100 8.31 -10.18 -4.62
CA PHE A 100 7.55 -9.03 -4.17
C PHE A 100 6.26 -8.91 -4.98
N ALA A 101 5.14 -8.78 -4.27
CA ALA A 101 3.82 -8.66 -4.85
C ALA A 101 3.10 -7.40 -4.39
N ILE A 102 2.42 -6.71 -5.30
CA ILE A 102 1.34 -5.78 -4.99
C ILE A 102 0.06 -6.61 -4.89
N CYS A 103 -0.46 -6.74 -3.68
CA CYS A 103 -1.56 -7.63 -3.35
C CYS A 103 -2.93 -6.94 -3.46
N MET A 104 -3.05 -5.75 -2.88
CA MET A 104 -4.28 -4.96 -2.88
C MET A 104 -3.96 -3.50 -3.07
N LEU A 105 -4.79 -2.78 -3.82
CA LEU A 105 -4.72 -1.33 -3.92
C LEU A 105 -6.09 -0.74 -4.22
N GLU A 106 -6.47 0.31 -3.51
CA GLU A 106 -7.74 0.99 -3.78
C GLU A 106 -7.67 2.46 -3.42
N ASN A 107 -8.28 3.29 -4.27
CA ASN A 107 -8.64 4.66 -3.95
C ASN A 107 -10.04 4.67 -3.30
N LEU A 108 -10.14 5.11 -2.05
CA LEU A 108 -11.37 5.07 -1.25
C LEU A 108 -12.20 6.36 -1.37
N ILE A 109 -11.68 7.38 -2.08
CA ILE A 109 -12.39 8.63 -2.40
C ILE A 109 -12.61 8.79 -3.90
N THR A 110 -13.23 7.79 -4.53
CA THR A 110 -13.51 7.80 -5.98
C THR A 110 -14.43 8.92 -6.43
N ASP A 111 -15.26 9.44 -5.52
CA ASP A 111 -16.28 10.44 -5.82
C ASP A 111 -15.73 11.87 -5.84
N GLU A 112 -14.49 12.06 -5.37
CA GLU A 112 -13.80 13.34 -5.34
C GLU A 112 -12.61 13.34 -6.31
N HIS A 113 -12.59 14.28 -7.25
CA HIS A 113 -11.40 14.46 -8.08
C HIS A 113 -10.26 15.00 -7.21
N SER A 114 -9.27 14.14 -6.95
CA SER A 114 -8.15 14.45 -6.06
C SER A 114 -6.83 14.10 -6.73
N ALA A 115 -5.72 14.48 -6.09
CA ALA A 115 -4.39 14.07 -6.53
C ALA A 115 -4.20 12.54 -6.50
N LEU A 116 -5.09 11.77 -5.85
CA LEU A 116 -5.04 10.32 -5.83
C LEU A 116 -5.71 9.70 -7.07
N THR A 117 -6.64 10.40 -7.72
CA THR A 117 -7.33 9.90 -8.91
C THR A 117 -6.33 9.59 -10.03
N GLY A 118 -6.18 8.31 -10.37
CA GLY A 118 -5.24 7.83 -11.40
C GLY A 118 -3.78 7.69 -10.94
N ASN A 119 -3.43 8.10 -9.71
CA ASN A 119 -2.04 8.10 -9.23
C ASN A 119 -1.75 7.01 -8.20
N VAL A 120 -2.75 6.40 -7.55
CA VAL A 120 -2.53 5.33 -6.54
C VAL A 120 -1.67 4.19 -7.08
N PHE A 121 -1.98 3.69 -8.29
CA PHE A 121 -1.20 2.62 -8.91
C PHE A 121 0.23 3.06 -9.23
N ILE A 122 0.44 4.30 -9.71
CA ILE A 122 1.78 4.83 -9.98
C ILE A 122 2.58 4.93 -8.68
N ILE A 123 1.96 5.36 -7.57
CA ILE A 123 2.61 5.40 -6.26
C ILE A 123 3.00 3.99 -5.79
N ALA A 124 2.13 3.00 -5.99
CA ALA A 124 2.43 1.60 -5.70
C ALA A 124 3.64 1.11 -6.51
N LEU A 125 3.71 1.42 -7.82
CA LEU A 125 4.85 1.07 -8.67
C LEU A 125 6.14 1.75 -8.21
N VAL A 126 6.10 3.06 -7.88
CA VAL A 126 7.27 3.77 -7.35
C VAL A 126 7.79 3.12 -6.08
N TYR A 127 6.89 2.85 -5.12
CA TYR A 127 7.25 2.14 -3.89
C TYR A 127 7.89 0.78 -4.19
N SER A 128 7.26 0.01 -5.08
CA SER A 128 7.69 -1.35 -5.44
C SER A 128 9.07 -1.34 -6.10
N THR A 129 9.33 -0.40 -7.02
CA THR A 129 10.65 -0.24 -7.65
C THR A 129 11.73 0.08 -6.63
N ILE A 130 11.46 0.96 -5.66
CA ILE A 130 12.42 1.27 -4.59
C ILE A 130 12.70 0.03 -3.76
N PHE A 131 11.65 -0.66 -3.31
CA PHE A 131 11.79 -1.85 -2.48
C PHE A 131 12.57 -2.95 -3.20
N CYS A 132 12.19 -3.28 -4.43
CA CYS A 132 12.86 -4.29 -5.25
C CYS A 132 14.33 -3.92 -5.48
N SER A 133 14.64 -2.66 -5.76
CA SER A 133 16.03 -2.21 -5.90
C SER A 133 16.84 -2.36 -4.61
N MET A 134 16.23 -2.16 -3.44
CA MET A 134 16.90 -2.34 -2.15
C MET A 134 17.11 -3.82 -1.78
N MET A 135 16.21 -4.67 -2.27
CA MET A 135 16.21 -6.12 -2.02
C MET A 135 16.84 -6.95 -3.15
N GLU A 136 17.40 -6.28 -4.16
CA GLU A 136 17.98 -6.91 -5.36
C GLU A 136 17.00 -7.85 -6.11
N LEU A 137 15.72 -7.48 -6.13
CA LEU A 137 14.66 -8.20 -6.85
C LEU A 137 14.48 -7.61 -8.26
N GLU A 138 14.26 -8.48 -9.25
CA GLU A 138 14.14 -8.08 -10.66
C GLU A 138 12.70 -7.73 -11.06
N ASP A 139 11.72 -8.39 -10.46
CA ASP A 139 10.32 -8.34 -10.89
C ASP A 139 9.37 -7.89 -9.77
N VAL A 140 8.25 -7.28 -10.19
CA VAL A 140 7.11 -6.95 -9.33
C VAL A 140 5.91 -7.75 -9.82
N VAL A 141 5.38 -8.62 -8.96
CA VAL A 141 4.15 -9.35 -9.23
C VAL A 141 2.94 -8.46 -8.89
N ILE A 142 1.91 -8.50 -9.72
CA ILE A 142 0.61 -7.87 -9.40
C ILE A 142 -0.38 -9.02 -9.20
N GLU A 143 -0.81 -9.24 -7.96
CA GLU A 143 -1.81 -10.26 -7.67
C GLU A 143 -3.18 -9.77 -8.15
N ASN A 144 -3.76 -10.47 -9.12
CA ASN A 144 -5.11 -10.20 -9.56
C ASN A 144 -6.10 -10.99 -8.69
N LEU A 145 -6.64 -10.31 -7.69
CA LEU A 145 -7.62 -10.88 -6.77
C LEU A 145 -8.99 -11.18 -7.41
N LEU A 146 -9.21 -10.81 -8.68
CA LEU A 146 -10.54 -10.89 -9.32
C LEU A 146 -11.03 -12.32 -9.65
N GLU A 147 -10.16 -13.32 -9.76
CA GLU A 147 -10.59 -14.70 -10.09
C GLU A 147 -10.69 -15.63 -8.87
N GLU A 148 -9.93 -15.40 -7.79
CA GLU A 148 -9.86 -16.32 -6.65
C GLU A 148 -10.56 -15.82 -5.36
N ILE A 149 -11.02 -14.56 -5.30
CA ILE A 149 -11.63 -13.95 -4.09
C ILE A 149 -13.15 -13.78 -4.18
N LYS A 150 -13.82 -14.59 -4.99
CA LYS A 150 -15.20 -14.95 -4.64
C LYS A 150 -15.14 -16.06 -3.59
N PRO A 151 -15.46 -15.80 -2.31
CA PRO A 151 -15.70 -16.90 -1.39
C PRO A 151 -16.78 -17.80 -2.02
N ARG A 152 -16.44 -19.07 -2.27
CA ARG A 152 -17.43 -20.09 -2.64
C ARG A 152 -18.21 -20.42 -1.36
N TYR A 153 -19.28 -19.68 -1.11
CA TYR A 153 -20.37 -20.13 -0.25
C TYR A 153 -21.68 -19.94 -1.01
#